data_AF-A0A645JEB7-F1
#
_entry.id   AF-A0A645JEB7-F1
#
_cell.length_a   1.000
_cell.length_b   1.000
_cell.length_c   1.000
_cell.angle_alpha   90.00
_cell.angle_beta   90.00
_cell.angle_gamma   90.00
#
_symmetry.space_group_name_H-M   'P 1'
#
loop_
_entity.id
_entity.type
_entity.pdbx_description
1 polymer ?
#
loop_
_entity_poly.entity_id
_entity_poly.type
_entity_poly.pdbx_seq_one_letter_code
_entity_poly.pdbx_strand_id
1 'polypeptide(L)'
;MKASRINIMELELISYQAPVLMLRVLCSKGTYIRSLARDFGLALESGAHLSGLTKISSGNFLIKNSVKIEEIEMILKQNQELSV
;
A
#
# COMPACT_ATOMS: atom_id res chain seq x y z
N MET A 1 -3.13 -6.58 -21.14
CA MET A 1 -3.68 -7.17 -19.90
C MET A 1 -5.17 -6.84 -19.85
N LYS A 2 -6.05 -7.78 -19.49
CA LYS A 2 -7.51 -7.58 -19.53
C LYS A 2 -7.96 -6.72 -18.34
N ALA A 3 -8.84 -5.75 -18.59
CA ALA A 3 -9.45 -4.94 -17.52
C ALA A 3 -10.21 -5.85 -16.54
N SER A 4 -9.96 -5.67 -15.25
CA SER A 4 -10.61 -6.41 -14.17
C SER A 4 -11.47 -5.46 -13.36
N ARG A 5 -12.67 -5.90 -12.97
CA ARG A 5 -13.50 -5.13 -12.07
C ARG A 5 -12.84 -5.09 -10.70
N ILE A 6 -12.69 -3.90 -10.14
CA ILE A 6 -12.16 -3.66 -8.79
C ILE A 6 -13.22 -2.96 -7.95
N ASN A 7 -13.04 -3.02 -6.63
CA ASN A 7 -13.86 -2.29 -5.67
C ASN A 7 -12.98 -1.41 -4.80
N ILE A 8 -13.35 -0.13 -4.67
CA ILE A 8 -12.78 0.78 -3.68
C ILE A 8 -13.78 0.82 -2.53
N MET A 9 -13.44 0.19 -1.41
CA MET A 9 -14.31 0.11 -0.23
C MET A 9 -14.24 1.39 0.59
N GLU A 10 -13.06 1.99 0.72
CA GLU A 10 -12.87 3.28 1.39
C GLU A 10 -11.83 4.12 0.66
N LEU A 11 -12.06 5.43 0.66
CA LEU A 11 -11.17 6.43 0.12
C LEU A 11 -11.16 7.63 1.06
N GLU A 12 -10.02 7.90 1.70
CA GLU A 12 -9.86 9.02 2.61
C GLU A 12 -8.73 9.94 2.16
N LEU A 13 -8.99 11.25 2.21
CA LEU A 13 -7.99 12.30 2.06
C LEU A 13 -7.24 12.48 3.37
N ILE A 14 -5.94 12.19 3.38
CA ILE A 14 -5.10 12.34 4.58
C ILE A 14 -4.49 13.73 4.64
N SER A 15 -3.95 14.21 3.52
CA SER A 15 -3.39 15.56 3.42
C SER A 15 -3.29 16.01 1.97
N TYR A 16 -3.23 17.32 1.79
CA TYR A 16 -2.93 17.95 0.52
C TYR A 16 -2.01 19.16 0.74
N GLN A 17 -0.81 19.08 0.18
CA GLN A 17 0.11 20.21 0.05
C GLN A 17 0.61 20.20 -1.38
N ALA A 18 0.05 21.09 -2.22
CA ALA A 18 0.36 21.14 -3.64
C ALA A 18 1.89 21.12 -3.89
N PRO A 19 2.39 20.24 -4.79
CA PRO A 19 1.65 19.37 -5.71
C PRO A 19 1.34 17.95 -5.17
N VAL A 20 1.48 17.70 -3.87
CA VAL A 20 1.37 16.38 -3.24
C VAL A 20 0.00 16.15 -2.59
N LEU A 21 -0.64 15.05 -2.97
CA LEU A 21 -1.90 14.55 -2.41
C LEU A 21 -1.66 13.19 -1.74
N MET A 22 -2.01 13.06 -0.46
CA MET A 22 -1.90 11.80 0.28
C MET A 22 -3.29 11.21 0.55
N LEU A 23 -3.48 9.97 0.13
CA LEU A 23 -4.74 9.24 0.24
C LEU A 23 -4.54 7.94 1.00
N ARG A 24 -5.54 7.54 1.79
CA ARG A 24 -5.68 6.16 2.28
C ARG A 24 -6.78 5.47 1.49
N VAL A 25 -6.47 4.29 0.98
CA VAL A 25 -7.37 3.54 0.10
C VAL A 25 -7.55 2.12 0.64
N LEU A 26 -8.79 1.70 0.89
CA LEU A 26 -9.16 0.32 1.11
C LEU A 26 -9.77 -0.23 -0.19
N CYS A 27 -9.18 -1.28 -0.76
CA CYS A 27 -9.57 -1.77 -2.08
C CYS A 27 -9.50 -3.31 -2.20
N SER A 28 -10.21 -3.84 -3.19
CA SER A 28 -10.18 -5.27 -3.51
C SER A 28 -8.81 -5.69 -4.07
N LYS A 29 -8.55 -7.00 -4.06
CA LYS A 29 -7.37 -7.57 -4.74
C LYS A 29 -7.30 -7.15 -6.21
N GLY A 30 -6.09 -7.04 -6.75
CA GLY A 30 -5.86 -6.67 -8.15
C GLY A 30 -6.03 -5.18 -8.46
N THR A 31 -6.33 -4.34 -7.48
CA THR A 31 -6.37 -2.89 -7.66
C THR A 31 -4.97 -2.36 -7.91
N TYR A 32 -4.78 -1.71 -9.05
CA TYR A 32 -3.51 -1.09 -9.43
C TYR A 32 -3.51 0.38 -9.03
N ILE A 33 -2.96 0.70 -7.86
CA ILE A 33 -2.98 2.06 -7.29
C ILE A 33 -2.35 3.10 -8.23
N ARG A 34 -1.38 2.71 -9.08
CA ARG A 34 -0.83 3.60 -10.11
C ARG A 34 -1.86 4.02 -11.17
N SER A 35 -2.75 3.12 -11.57
CA SER A 35 -3.84 3.45 -12.50
C SER A 35 -4.82 4.40 -11.84
N LEU A 36 -5.15 4.15 -10.56
CA LEU A 36 -5.99 5.05 -9.78
C LEU A 36 -5.39 6.46 -9.69
N ALA A 37 -4.08 6.59 -9.46
CA ALA A 37 -3.39 7.89 -9.46
C ALA A 37 -3.50 8.61 -10.82
N ARG A 38 -3.30 7.89 -11.93
CA ARG A 38 -3.49 8.44 -13.28
C ARG A 38 -4.93 8.93 -13.48
N ASP A 39 -5.91 8.13 -13.08
CA ASP A 39 -7.33 8.44 -13.26
C ASP A 39 -7.73 9.67 -12.43
N PHE A 40 -7.17 9.85 -11.22
CA PHE A 40 -7.30 11.10 -10.46
C PHE A 40 -6.73 12.30 -11.20
N GLY A 41 -5.53 12.17 -11.78
CA GLY A 41 -4.94 13.24 -12.59
C GLY A 41 -5.89 13.65 -13.72
N LEU A 42 -6.33 12.68 -14.52
CA LEU A 42 -7.25 12.92 -15.63
C LEU A 42 -8.56 13.59 -15.18
N ALA A 43 -9.16 13.12 -14.09
CA ALA A 43 -10.40 13.68 -13.56
C ALA A 43 -10.24 15.11 -13.03
N LEU A 44 -9.04 15.46 -12.54
CA LEU A 44 -8.69 16.81 -12.08
C LEU A 44 -8.15 17.70 -13.20
N GLU A 45 -8.16 17.22 -14.46
CA GLU A 45 -7.57 17.90 -15.62
C GLU A 45 -6.09 18.27 -15.40
N SER A 46 -5.40 17.46 -14.59
CA SER A 46 -4.00 17.62 -14.22
C SER A 46 -3.21 16.34 -14.53
N GLY A 47 -1.89 16.42 -14.51
CA GLY A 47 -1.05 15.23 -14.51
C GLY A 47 -0.91 14.69 -13.09
N ALA A 48 -1.15 13.41 -12.87
CA ALA A 48 -0.84 12.77 -11.59
C ALA A 48 -0.18 11.41 -11.80
N HIS A 49 0.77 11.10 -10.93
CA HIS A 49 1.44 9.82 -10.86
C HIS A 49 1.68 9.45 -9.40
N LEU A 50 1.86 8.16 -9.14
CA LEU A 50 2.16 7.67 -7.80
C LEU A 50 3.62 7.98 -7.44
N SER A 51 3.83 8.81 -6.42
CA SER A 51 5.17 9.15 -5.92
C SER A 51 5.62 8.26 -4.75
N GLY A 52 4.68 7.75 -3.95
CA GLY A 52 4.96 6.86 -2.83
C GLY A 52 3.78 5.96 -2.51
N LEU A 53 4.05 4.77 -2.00
CA LEU A 53 3.02 3.80 -1.63
C LEU A 53 3.50 2.93 -0.47
N THR A 54 2.69 2.85 0.58
CA THR A 54 2.88 1.92 1.69
C THR A 54 1.63 1.09 1.85
N LYS A 55 1.78 -0.24 1.75
CA LYS A 55 0.68 -1.17 1.99
C LYS A 55 0.58 -1.44 3.49
N ILE A 56 -0.43 -0.85 4.14
CA ILE A 56 -0.64 -0.98 5.60
C ILE A 56 -1.25 -2.33 6.00
N SER A 57 -1.97 -2.99 5.09
CA SER A 57 -2.58 -4.29 5.32
C SER A 57 -2.76 -5.11 4.04
N SER A 58 -2.87 -6.42 4.20
CA SER A 58 -3.20 -7.38 3.15
C SER A 58 -4.05 -8.49 3.75
N GLY A 59 -5.37 -8.36 3.68
CA GLY A 59 -6.26 -9.23 4.45
C GLY A 59 -5.98 -9.10 5.95
N ASN A 60 -5.72 -10.21 6.62
CA ASN A 60 -5.46 -10.25 8.06
C ASN A 60 -4.01 -9.85 8.44
N PHE A 61 -3.13 -9.65 7.46
CA PHE A 61 -1.76 -9.23 7.71
C PHE A 61 -1.67 -7.71 7.81
N LEU A 62 -1.18 -7.21 8.95
CA LEU A 62 -0.98 -5.78 9.22
C LEU A 62 0.52 -5.44 9.18
N ILE A 63 0.86 -4.26 8.67
CA ILE A 63 2.25 -3.80 8.59
C ILE A 63 2.93 -3.72 9.97
N LYS A 64 2.19 -3.40 11.02
CA LYS A 64 2.69 -3.36 12.41
C LYS A 64 3.17 -4.73 12.92
N ASN A 65 2.71 -5.82 12.28
CA ASN A 65 3.11 -7.18 12.60
C ASN A 65 4.19 -7.69 11.62
N SER A 66 4.70 -6.83 10.73
CA SER A 66 5.76 -7.21 9.80
C SER A 66 7.13 -7.07 10.45
N VAL A 67 8.03 -7.97 10.08
CA VAL A 67 9.44 -7.94 10.46
C VAL A 67 10.26 -7.31 9.34
N LYS A 68 11.26 -6.51 9.72
CA LYS A 68 12.19 -5.97 8.73
C LYS A 68 13.15 -7.07 8.27
N ILE A 69 13.67 -6.94 7.05
CA ILE A 69 14.56 -7.97 6.48
C ILE A 69 15.85 -8.10 7.32
N GLU A 70 16.34 -6.99 7.87
CA GLU A 70 17.56 -6.94 8.68
C GLU A 70 17.41 -7.67 10.02
N GLU A 71 16.18 -7.81 10.51
CA GLU A 71 15.86 -8.46 11.80
C GLU A 71 15.73 -9.98 11.66
N ILE A 72 15.58 -10.50 10.43
CA ILE A 72 15.32 -11.92 10.18
C ILE A 72 16.42 -12.81 10.75
N GLU A 73 17.69 -12.44 10.56
CA GLU A 73 18.82 -13.27 11.02
C GLU A 73 18.83 -13.39 12.55
N MET A 74 18.52 -12.30 13.26
CA MET A 74 18.45 -12.30 14.73
C MET A 74 17.31 -13.20 15.23
N ILE A 75 16.14 -13.11 14.59
CA ILE A 75 14.97 -13.92 14.94
C ILE A 75 15.25 -15.42 14.72
N LEU A 76 15.91 -15.77 13.61
CA LEU A 76 16.25 -17.16 13.31
C LEU A 76 17.23 -17.74 14.35
N LYS A 77 18.23 -16.96 14.78
CA LYS A 77 19.19 -17.38 15.81
C LYS A 77 18.54 -17.59 17.18
N GLN A 78 17.68 -16.67 17.63
CA GLN A 78 16.96 -16.81 18.90
C GLN A 78 16.05 -18.05 18.95
N ASN A 79 15.39 -18.38 17.84
CA ASN A 79 14.53 -19.56 17.79
C ASN A 79 15.32 -20.89 17.83
N GLN A 80 16.59 -20.91 17.40
CA GLN A 80 17.44 -22.10 17.51
C GLN A 80 17.93 -22.33 18.94
N GLU A 81 18.18 -21.28 19.72
CA GLU A 81 18.58 -21.38 21.12
C GLU A 81 17.44 -21.83 22.06
N LEU A 82 16.18 -21.53 21.73
CA LEU A 82 15.00 -22.02 22.47
C LEU A 82 14.62 -23.48 22.16
N SER A 83 15.28 -24.12 21.19
CA SER A 83 15.00 -25.50 20.76
C SER A 83 15.97 -26.53 21.37
N VAL A 84 16.79 -26.12 22.34
CA VAL A 84 17.76 -26.97 23.08
C VAL A 84 17.36 -27.09 24.55
#